data_AF-A0A5E3XJH6-F1
#
_entry.id   AF-A0A5E3XJH6-F1
#
_cell.length_a   1.000
_cell.length_b   1.000
_cell.length_c   1.000
_cell.angle_alpha   90.00
_cell.angle_beta   90.00
_cell.angle_gamma   90.00
#
_symmetry.space_group_name_H-M   'P 1'
#
loop_
_entity.id
_entity.type
_entity.pdbx_description
1 polymer ?
#
loop_
_entity_poly.entity_id
_entity_poly.type
_entity_poly.pdbx_seq_one_letter_code
_entity_poly.pdbx_strand_id
1 'polypeptide(L)'
;MEHVLSIPELIDRIFAYTSRKTNTVTALVCRGWLELSRDHIWSNVRRPKELLSFLAPLNGLEGDDLDFIRIPLEEDWQRFEPFATRVRRITFTELNFSISMGSTLLRSASRPNPIFPNLRHVFWHIFSPSDSRNGVHALFLHPGVPKMTLYGLSRYGMNWERYPLRSLFSDVAQLAPNITQLHLRPHFPQVDDMSEPINELLSALLSLRRLAIEPSLLTASVLQLLSTHSELEAIVPAFDEYPGISGDPQNVASVVGPLDLQPGAFPALKILHLSMTSQAAIRFIADPNAPSARLEDLRIRLLDPINNVRVRELLMSTAEFCSNLRVLTVFLYPPVFASRWDAEQVMESLTFHAIEPLCRLKTVEQLAIYHVIPTSMTEPELFHFVDSLPRLSSLHLVPRPDWGAGDPRQPGPSNFDWHTLEVLLRRFPRLTHLGVYLDLSLPPTGISDAIAASLNTTTADLPSCTIRVLTMGTTPIPPSMDPSMIASKLAALLGNQAELWWGINAESEWGVPLPLYGGPSFQSELQGWEEIQKLLYSGFGVQREGVYHVGMKDS
;
A
#
# COMPACT_ATOMS: atom_id res chain seq x y z
N MET A 1 16.39 -36.24 -8.60
CA MET A 1 15.49 -35.17 -9.09
C MET A 1 14.10 -35.73 -9.44
N GLU A 2 14.01 -36.88 -10.11
CA GLU A 2 12.74 -37.54 -10.47
C GLU A 2 11.79 -37.83 -9.29
N HIS A 3 12.33 -38.27 -8.14
CA HIS A 3 11.52 -38.54 -6.94
C HIS A 3 10.89 -37.29 -6.30
N VAL A 4 11.45 -36.10 -6.56
CA VAL A 4 10.88 -34.83 -6.05
C VAL A 4 9.63 -34.46 -6.85
N LEU A 5 9.63 -34.77 -8.15
CA LEU A 5 8.53 -34.52 -9.08
C LEU A 5 7.40 -35.56 -8.99
N SER A 6 7.52 -36.56 -8.12
CA SER A 6 6.46 -37.53 -7.84
C SER A 6 5.70 -37.23 -6.54
N ILE A 7 6.11 -36.23 -5.76
CA ILE A 7 5.47 -35.83 -4.50
C ILE A 7 4.46 -34.72 -4.79
N PRO A 8 3.13 -35.00 -4.76
CA PRO A 8 2.10 -34.03 -5.14
C PRO A 8 2.17 -32.72 -4.36
N GLU A 9 2.51 -32.77 -3.07
CA GLU A 9 2.59 -31.61 -2.18
C GLU A 9 3.71 -30.66 -2.57
N LEU A 10 4.83 -31.18 -3.10
CA LEU A 10 5.93 -30.34 -3.58
C LEU A 10 5.57 -29.70 -4.92
N ILE A 11 4.90 -30.43 -5.80
CA ILE A 11 4.42 -29.92 -7.08
C ILE A 11 3.37 -28.82 -6.87
N ASP A 12 2.42 -29.04 -5.96
CA ASP A 12 1.40 -28.06 -5.58
C ASP A 12 2.04 -26.75 -5.09
N ARG A 13 3.05 -26.85 -4.21
CA ARG A 13 3.83 -25.68 -3.76
C ARG A 13 4.56 -25.00 -4.90
N ILE A 14 5.20 -25.75 -5.80
CA ILE A 14 5.86 -25.16 -6.98
C ILE A 14 4.84 -24.41 -7.83
N PHE A 15 3.69 -25.03 -8.13
CA PHE A 15 2.65 -24.45 -8.97
C PHE A 15 2.03 -23.18 -8.37
N ALA A 16 1.94 -23.10 -7.04
CA ALA A 16 1.50 -21.90 -6.32
C ALA A 16 2.40 -20.66 -6.59
N TYR A 17 3.67 -20.86 -6.93
CA TYR A 17 4.61 -19.79 -7.29
C TYR A 17 4.70 -19.54 -8.80
N THR A 18 4.00 -20.31 -9.62
CA THR A 18 4.00 -20.12 -11.07
C THR A 18 2.78 -19.33 -11.54
N SER A 19 2.93 -18.64 -12.67
CA SER A 19 1.81 -17.90 -13.26
C SER A 19 0.72 -18.83 -13.79
N ARG A 20 -0.52 -18.33 -13.88
CA ARG A 20 -1.65 -19.08 -14.48
C ARG A 20 -1.31 -19.65 -15.86
N LYS A 21 -0.62 -18.86 -16.71
CA LYS A 21 -0.16 -19.28 -18.05
C LYS A 21 0.84 -20.44 -17.98
N THR A 22 1.73 -20.44 -16.99
CA THR A 22 2.66 -21.56 -16.78
C THR A 22 1.90 -22.79 -16.31
N ASN A 23 0.97 -22.62 -15.37
CA ASN A 23 0.14 -23.71 -14.88
C ASN A 23 -0.73 -24.36 -15.96
N THR A 24 -1.19 -23.61 -16.97
CA THR A 24 -1.90 -24.21 -18.12
C THR A 24 -1.00 -25.12 -18.95
N VAL A 25 0.31 -24.81 -19.06
CA VAL A 25 1.28 -25.67 -19.75
C VAL A 25 1.58 -26.90 -18.91
N THR A 26 1.79 -26.74 -17.59
CA THR A 26 2.06 -27.88 -16.70
C THR A 26 0.90 -28.86 -16.64
N ALA A 27 -0.34 -28.38 -16.80
CA ALA A 27 -1.53 -29.23 -16.90
C ALA A 27 -1.49 -30.22 -18.07
N LEU A 28 -0.70 -29.94 -19.12
CA LEU A 28 -0.58 -30.78 -20.32
C LEU A 28 0.50 -31.87 -20.19
N VAL A 29 1.29 -31.86 -19.11
CA VAL A 29 2.45 -32.77 -18.95
C VAL A 29 1.99 -34.20 -18.65
N CYS A 30 1.16 -34.39 -17.62
CA CYS A 30 0.63 -35.70 -17.25
C CYS A 30 -0.68 -35.57 -16.45
N ARG A 31 -1.39 -36.68 -16.27
CA ARG A 31 -2.70 -36.69 -15.57
C ARG A 31 -2.62 -36.25 -14.11
N GLY A 32 -1.53 -36.57 -13.40
CA GLY A 32 -1.34 -36.15 -12.01
C GLY A 32 -1.16 -34.63 -11.91
N TRP A 33 -0.38 -34.06 -12.83
CA TRP A 33 -0.15 -32.62 -12.88
C TRP A 33 -1.39 -31.87 -13.32
N LEU A 34 -2.21 -32.44 -14.22
CA LEU A 34 -3.46 -31.83 -14.66
C LEU A 34 -4.37 -31.43 -13.50
N GLU A 35 -4.58 -32.30 -12.50
CA GLU A 35 -5.48 -32.00 -11.38
C GLU A 35 -4.90 -30.93 -10.45
N LEU A 36 -3.61 -31.01 -10.13
CA LEU A 36 -2.93 -29.96 -9.33
C LEU A 36 -2.91 -28.62 -10.05
N SER A 37 -2.54 -28.61 -11.33
CA SER A 37 -2.55 -27.40 -12.17
C SER A 37 -3.94 -26.79 -12.25
N ARG A 38 -5.01 -27.60 -12.38
CA ARG A 38 -6.40 -27.11 -12.42
C ARG A 38 -6.76 -26.36 -11.15
N ASP A 39 -6.34 -26.83 -9.98
CA ASP A 39 -6.59 -26.13 -8.73
C ASP A 39 -5.99 -24.73 -8.77
N HIS A 40 -4.76 -24.55 -9.26
CA HIS A 40 -4.12 -23.23 -9.40
C HIS A 40 -4.68 -22.38 -10.55
N ILE A 41 -5.03 -22.99 -11.69
CA ILE A 41 -5.60 -22.30 -12.86
C ILE A 41 -6.95 -21.67 -12.51
N TRP A 42 -7.77 -22.39 -11.74
CA TRP A 42 -9.13 -21.99 -11.38
C TRP A 42 -9.25 -21.37 -10.00
N SER A 43 -8.21 -21.41 -9.15
CA SER A 43 -8.23 -20.77 -7.82
C SER A 43 -8.56 -19.29 -7.89
N ASN A 44 -7.99 -18.57 -8.86
CA ASN A 44 -8.16 -17.14 -9.05
C ASN A 44 -8.70 -16.83 -10.45
N VAL A 45 -10.01 -16.62 -10.54
CA VAL A 45 -10.72 -16.35 -11.80
C VAL A 45 -10.83 -14.86 -12.02
N ARG A 46 -9.93 -14.32 -12.86
CA ARG A 46 -9.95 -12.90 -13.25
C ARG A 46 -11.00 -12.57 -14.32
N ARG A 47 -11.36 -13.54 -15.14
CA ARG A 47 -12.31 -13.40 -16.25
C ARG A 47 -13.44 -14.43 -16.10
N PRO A 48 -14.46 -14.16 -15.25
CA PRO A 48 -15.57 -15.08 -15.06
C PRO A 48 -16.28 -15.55 -16.34
N LYS A 49 -16.20 -14.81 -17.46
CA LYS A 49 -16.67 -15.30 -18.78
C LYS A 49 -16.11 -16.66 -19.18
N GLU A 50 -14.82 -16.92 -18.90
CA GLU A 50 -14.14 -18.18 -19.23
C GLU A 50 -14.74 -19.35 -18.45
N LEU A 51 -15.19 -19.08 -17.23
CA LEU A 51 -15.78 -20.10 -16.36
C LEU A 51 -17.26 -20.31 -16.71
N LEU A 52 -18.00 -19.23 -16.96
CA LEU A 52 -19.42 -19.29 -17.28
C LEU A 52 -19.69 -19.87 -18.68
N SER A 53 -18.73 -19.80 -19.60
CA SER A 53 -18.84 -20.49 -20.90
C SER A 53 -18.90 -22.01 -20.80
N PHE A 54 -18.53 -22.61 -19.65
CA PHE A 54 -18.74 -24.04 -19.41
C PHE A 54 -20.19 -24.40 -19.07
N LEU A 55 -21.01 -23.44 -18.62
CA LEU A 55 -22.43 -23.67 -18.34
C LEU A 55 -23.28 -23.64 -19.60
N ALA A 56 -23.04 -22.69 -20.49
CA ALA A 56 -23.65 -22.65 -21.81
C ALA A 56 -22.83 -21.74 -22.71
N PRO A 57 -22.91 -21.92 -24.05
CA PRO A 57 -22.29 -21.00 -24.99
C PRO A 57 -22.74 -19.56 -24.73
N LEU A 58 -21.80 -18.62 -24.74
CA LEU A 58 -22.06 -17.20 -24.50
C LEU A 58 -22.17 -16.46 -25.83
N ASN A 59 -23.06 -15.47 -25.87
CA ASN A 59 -23.15 -14.45 -26.91
C ASN A 59 -22.59 -13.12 -26.38
N GLY A 60 -22.04 -12.29 -27.27
CA GLY A 60 -21.45 -10.98 -26.96
C GLY A 60 -19.97 -10.89 -27.35
N LEU A 61 -19.59 -9.77 -27.98
CA LEU A 61 -18.17 -9.45 -28.23
C LEU A 61 -17.52 -8.94 -26.94
N GLU A 62 -16.19 -8.79 -26.94
CA GLU A 62 -15.52 -8.15 -25.81
C GLU A 62 -16.02 -6.72 -25.64
N GLY A 63 -16.68 -6.45 -24.49
CA GLY A 63 -17.27 -5.15 -24.16
C GLY A 63 -18.82 -5.15 -24.16
N ASP A 64 -19.45 -6.13 -24.81
CA ASP A 64 -20.91 -6.25 -24.82
C ASP A 64 -21.45 -6.92 -23.53
N ASP A 65 -22.75 -6.74 -23.29
CA ASP A 65 -23.49 -7.53 -22.31
C ASP A 65 -23.42 -9.02 -22.69
N LEU A 66 -22.80 -9.82 -21.84
CA LEU A 66 -22.71 -11.27 -21.98
C LEU A 66 -24.08 -11.89 -21.71
N ASP A 67 -24.54 -12.73 -22.62
CA ASP A 67 -25.74 -13.54 -22.44
C ASP A 67 -25.48 -15.00 -22.79
N PHE A 68 -26.30 -15.90 -22.27
CA PHE A 68 -26.27 -17.29 -22.71
C PHE A 68 -27.04 -17.44 -24.04
N ILE A 69 -26.47 -18.16 -24.99
CA ILE A 69 -27.14 -18.54 -26.25
C ILE A 69 -28.34 -19.46 -25.97
N ARG A 70 -28.27 -20.24 -24.89
CA ARG A 70 -29.35 -21.09 -24.39
C ARG A 70 -29.33 -21.15 -22.86
N ILE A 71 -30.46 -21.45 -22.25
CA ILE A 71 -30.54 -21.68 -20.80
C ILE A 71 -29.63 -22.87 -20.42
N PRO A 72 -28.79 -22.76 -19.38
CA PRO A 72 -28.02 -23.89 -18.86
C PRO A 72 -28.92 -25.03 -18.38
N LEU A 73 -28.61 -26.26 -18.77
CA LEU A 73 -29.31 -27.49 -18.38
C LEU A 73 -28.64 -28.12 -17.16
N GLU A 74 -29.27 -29.13 -16.57
CA GLU A 74 -28.72 -29.84 -15.41
C GLU A 74 -27.36 -30.49 -15.72
N GLU A 75 -27.19 -31.09 -16.91
CA GLU A 75 -25.91 -31.71 -17.28
C GLU A 75 -24.78 -30.67 -17.41
N ASP A 76 -25.11 -29.42 -17.73
CA ASP A 76 -24.13 -28.35 -17.80
C ASP A 76 -23.63 -27.97 -16.40
N TRP A 77 -24.53 -27.92 -15.42
CA TRP A 77 -24.16 -27.68 -14.02
C TRP A 77 -23.28 -28.81 -13.45
N GLN A 78 -23.59 -30.07 -13.79
CA GLN A 78 -22.76 -31.22 -13.42
C GLN A 78 -21.34 -31.14 -14.02
N ARG A 79 -21.22 -30.66 -15.28
CA ARG A 79 -19.91 -30.44 -15.92
C ARG A 79 -19.15 -29.26 -15.33
N PHE A 80 -19.86 -28.26 -14.84
CA PHE A 80 -19.32 -27.04 -14.25
C PHE A 80 -18.80 -27.23 -12.83
N GLU A 81 -19.46 -28.07 -12.03
CA GLU A 81 -19.17 -28.29 -10.60
C GLU A 81 -17.68 -28.56 -10.29
N PRO A 82 -16.95 -29.42 -11.04
CA PRO A 82 -15.53 -29.65 -10.76
C PRO A 82 -14.68 -28.37 -10.86
N PHE A 83 -15.05 -27.42 -11.70
CA PHE A 83 -14.36 -26.13 -11.81
C PHE A 83 -14.80 -25.17 -10.71
N ALA A 84 -16.10 -25.14 -10.42
CA ALA A 84 -16.71 -24.25 -9.44
C ALA A 84 -16.14 -24.43 -8.03
N THR A 85 -15.95 -25.68 -7.61
CA THR A 85 -15.37 -26.04 -6.31
C THR A 85 -13.92 -25.60 -6.15
N ARG A 86 -13.20 -25.31 -7.22
CA ARG A 86 -11.80 -24.86 -7.19
C ARG A 86 -11.66 -23.35 -7.03
N VAL A 87 -12.71 -22.59 -7.32
CA VAL A 87 -12.68 -21.13 -7.28
C VAL A 87 -12.59 -20.65 -5.84
N ARG A 88 -11.50 -19.95 -5.51
CA ARG A 88 -11.27 -19.31 -4.19
C ARG A 88 -11.33 -17.79 -4.28
N ARG A 89 -10.99 -17.21 -5.42
CA ARG A 89 -11.07 -15.78 -5.71
C ARG A 89 -11.72 -15.56 -7.06
N ILE A 90 -12.66 -14.62 -7.11
CA ILE A 90 -13.29 -14.18 -8.35
C ILE A 90 -13.20 -12.66 -8.47
N THR A 91 -12.93 -12.18 -9.67
CA THR A 91 -12.77 -10.75 -9.97
C THR A 91 -13.71 -10.33 -11.09
N PHE A 92 -14.54 -9.33 -10.83
CA PHE A 92 -15.48 -8.76 -11.80
C PHE A 92 -15.04 -7.35 -12.17
N THR A 93 -14.09 -7.20 -13.11
CA THR A 93 -13.61 -5.87 -13.59
C THR A 93 -14.35 -5.37 -14.83
N GLU A 94 -14.49 -6.24 -15.83
CA GLU A 94 -14.93 -5.88 -17.19
C GLU A 94 -16.17 -6.66 -17.65
N LEU A 95 -16.82 -7.38 -16.74
CA LEU A 95 -17.97 -8.21 -17.11
C LEU A 95 -19.28 -7.45 -16.97
N ASN A 96 -19.93 -7.26 -18.10
CA ASN A 96 -21.30 -6.83 -18.17
C ASN A 96 -22.16 -8.08 -18.37
N PHE A 97 -22.90 -8.47 -17.34
CA PHE A 97 -23.88 -9.54 -17.44
C PHE A 97 -25.15 -8.95 -18.03
N SER A 98 -25.74 -9.54 -19.06
CA SER A 98 -27.09 -9.14 -19.46
C SER A 98 -28.07 -9.40 -18.31
N ILE A 99 -29.15 -8.62 -18.25
CA ILE A 99 -30.24 -8.84 -17.27
C ILE A 99 -30.82 -10.26 -17.43
N SER A 100 -30.91 -10.74 -18.68
CA SER A 100 -31.37 -12.08 -19.02
C SER A 100 -30.46 -13.16 -18.44
N MET A 101 -29.14 -13.00 -18.57
CA MET A 101 -28.15 -13.91 -18.02
C MET A 101 -28.25 -13.97 -16.49
N GLY A 102 -28.29 -12.81 -15.83
CA GLY A 102 -28.43 -12.71 -14.38
C GLY A 102 -29.72 -13.38 -13.88
N SER A 103 -30.86 -13.10 -14.52
CA SER A 103 -32.15 -13.71 -14.22
C SER A 103 -32.15 -15.22 -14.45
N THR A 104 -31.53 -15.69 -15.53
CA THR A 104 -31.39 -17.12 -15.85
C THR A 104 -30.59 -17.84 -14.76
N LEU A 105 -29.46 -17.28 -14.34
CA LEU A 105 -28.67 -17.82 -13.23
C LEU A 105 -29.42 -17.78 -11.90
N LEU A 106 -30.14 -16.70 -11.61
CA LEU A 106 -30.91 -16.56 -10.38
C LEU A 106 -32.07 -17.55 -10.27
N ARG A 107 -32.72 -17.87 -11.39
CA ARG A 107 -33.91 -18.75 -11.46
C ARG A 107 -33.61 -20.21 -11.78
N SER A 108 -32.36 -20.55 -12.12
CA SER A 108 -31.97 -21.93 -12.45
C SER A 108 -32.14 -22.86 -11.24
N ALA A 109 -33.08 -23.82 -11.34
CA ALA A 109 -33.37 -24.78 -10.27
C ALA A 109 -32.23 -25.80 -10.05
N SER A 110 -31.45 -26.11 -11.08
CA SER A 110 -30.32 -27.05 -11.03
C SER A 110 -29.02 -26.40 -10.52
N ARG A 111 -29.05 -25.11 -10.17
CA ARG A 111 -27.87 -24.36 -9.75
C ARG A 111 -27.45 -24.76 -8.33
N PRO A 112 -26.16 -25.08 -8.09
CA PRO A 112 -25.61 -25.18 -6.74
C PRO A 112 -25.79 -23.86 -5.97
N ASN A 113 -26.12 -23.94 -4.68
CA ASN A 113 -26.19 -22.77 -3.81
C ASN A 113 -25.29 -22.97 -2.59
N PRO A 114 -24.14 -22.27 -2.50
CA PRO A 114 -23.61 -21.27 -3.44
C PRO A 114 -23.07 -21.86 -4.76
N ILE A 115 -22.95 -21.05 -5.81
CA ILE A 115 -22.31 -21.48 -7.09
C ILE A 115 -20.85 -21.89 -6.84
N PHE A 116 -20.13 -21.14 -6.02
CA PHE A 116 -18.72 -21.39 -5.69
C PHE A 116 -18.56 -21.70 -4.19
N PRO A 117 -18.68 -22.98 -3.78
CA PRO A 117 -18.71 -23.34 -2.36
C PRO A 117 -17.43 -23.02 -1.59
N ASN A 118 -16.28 -22.95 -2.29
CA ASN A 118 -14.98 -22.66 -1.69
C ASN A 118 -14.53 -21.21 -1.92
N LEU A 119 -15.43 -20.32 -2.35
CA LEU A 119 -15.09 -18.93 -2.60
C LEU A 119 -14.71 -18.23 -1.30
N ARG A 120 -13.57 -17.55 -1.31
CA ARG A 120 -13.01 -16.83 -0.15
C ARG A 120 -12.89 -15.34 -0.37
N HIS A 121 -12.75 -14.91 -1.63
CA HIS A 121 -12.59 -13.50 -1.97
C HIS A 121 -13.43 -13.13 -3.19
N VAL A 122 -14.35 -12.18 -3.00
CA VAL A 122 -15.08 -11.52 -4.09
C VAL A 122 -14.46 -10.15 -4.32
N PHE A 123 -13.91 -9.91 -5.52
CA PHE A 123 -13.53 -8.58 -5.98
C PHE A 123 -14.55 -8.10 -7.01
N TRP A 124 -15.15 -6.95 -6.76
CA TRP A 124 -16.22 -6.40 -7.57
C TRP A 124 -15.94 -4.95 -7.98
N HIS A 125 -15.89 -4.71 -9.29
CA HIS A 125 -15.71 -3.38 -9.88
C HIS A 125 -17.05 -2.81 -10.32
N ILE A 126 -17.59 -1.84 -9.59
CA ILE A 126 -18.93 -1.24 -9.72
C ILE A 126 -18.89 0.00 -10.63
N PHE A 127 -18.13 -0.03 -11.72
CA PHE A 127 -17.95 1.14 -12.60
C PHE A 127 -18.60 1.02 -13.99
N SER A 128 -19.43 0.01 -14.25
CA SER A 128 -20.05 -0.10 -15.58
C SER A 128 -21.40 0.63 -15.62
N PRO A 129 -21.60 1.57 -16.57
CA PRO A 129 -22.85 2.31 -16.76
C PRO A 129 -24.00 1.46 -17.32
N SER A 130 -23.81 0.15 -17.55
CA SER A 130 -24.88 -0.71 -18.05
C SER A 130 -25.91 -1.03 -16.95
N ASP A 131 -27.19 -0.89 -17.29
CA ASP A 131 -28.38 -1.25 -16.50
C ASP A 131 -28.43 -2.74 -16.04
N SER A 132 -27.42 -3.52 -16.38
CA SER A 132 -27.50 -4.97 -16.54
C SER A 132 -27.04 -5.79 -15.31
N ARG A 133 -26.52 -5.13 -14.28
CA ARG A 133 -25.88 -5.80 -13.11
C ARG A 133 -26.76 -6.01 -11.88
N ASN A 134 -28.05 -5.68 -11.93
CA ASN A 134 -28.91 -5.72 -10.73
C ASN A 134 -28.97 -7.14 -10.12
N GLY A 135 -28.41 -7.31 -8.92
CA GLY A 135 -28.55 -8.53 -8.12
C GLY A 135 -27.59 -9.69 -8.46
N VAL A 136 -26.76 -9.57 -9.50
CA VAL A 136 -25.88 -10.70 -9.91
C VAL A 136 -24.83 -11.01 -8.84
N HIS A 137 -24.45 -10.04 -8.01
CA HIS A 137 -23.54 -10.26 -6.87
C HIS A 137 -24.08 -11.27 -5.87
N ALA A 138 -25.40 -11.33 -5.67
CA ALA A 138 -26.03 -12.25 -4.74
C ALA A 138 -25.75 -13.73 -5.07
N LEU A 139 -25.42 -14.05 -6.33
CA LEU A 139 -25.02 -15.41 -6.75
C LEU A 139 -23.70 -15.89 -6.12
N PHE A 140 -22.84 -14.95 -5.74
CA PHE A 140 -21.46 -15.21 -5.32
C PHE A 140 -21.25 -14.91 -3.84
N LEU A 141 -22.24 -14.33 -3.17
CA LEU A 141 -22.20 -14.06 -1.74
C LEU A 141 -22.73 -15.26 -0.97
N HIS A 142 -21.98 -15.68 0.04
CA HIS A 142 -22.41 -16.70 0.99
C HIS A 142 -21.60 -16.55 2.29
N PRO A 143 -22.01 -17.17 3.42
CA PRO A 143 -21.35 -17.04 4.71
C PRO A 143 -19.88 -17.54 4.76
N GLY A 144 -19.41 -18.19 3.69
CA GLY A 144 -18.05 -18.71 3.57
C GLY A 144 -17.04 -17.72 2.95
N VAL A 145 -17.49 -16.52 2.55
CA VAL A 145 -16.67 -15.44 1.98
C VAL A 145 -16.15 -14.50 3.07
N PRO A 146 -14.91 -14.67 3.58
CA PRO A 146 -14.34 -13.79 4.58
C PRO A 146 -13.84 -12.46 4.01
N LYS A 147 -13.58 -12.35 2.71
CA LYS A 147 -13.00 -11.15 2.10
C LYS A 147 -13.84 -10.60 0.96
N MET A 148 -14.11 -9.31 1.00
CA MET A 148 -14.82 -8.60 -0.07
C MET A 148 -14.10 -7.32 -0.45
N THR A 149 -14.00 -7.06 -1.75
CA THR A 149 -13.46 -5.81 -2.31
C THR A 149 -14.49 -5.18 -3.23
N LEU A 150 -14.92 -3.97 -2.89
CA LEU A 150 -15.82 -3.15 -3.67
C LEU A 150 -15.04 -1.95 -4.20
N TYR A 151 -14.82 -1.94 -5.51
CA TYR A 151 -14.12 -0.88 -6.20
C TYR A 151 -15.08 -0.11 -7.10
N GLY A 152 -14.81 1.18 -7.31
CA GLY A 152 -15.52 1.96 -8.30
C GLY A 152 -16.92 2.37 -7.84
N LEU A 153 -17.16 2.43 -6.53
CA LEU A 153 -18.43 2.94 -5.98
C LEU A 153 -18.66 4.37 -6.49
N SER A 154 -19.66 4.60 -7.33
CA SER A 154 -19.92 5.89 -7.95
C SER A 154 -21.39 6.25 -7.87
N ARG A 155 -21.69 7.48 -7.44
CA ARG A 155 -23.04 8.03 -7.53
C ARG A 155 -23.50 8.18 -8.98
N TYR A 156 -22.62 8.62 -9.87
CA TYR A 156 -22.97 9.01 -11.24
C TYR A 156 -22.90 7.86 -12.24
N GLY A 157 -22.17 6.78 -11.90
CA GLY A 157 -21.94 5.66 -12.80
C GLY A 157 -23.01 4.57 -12.78
N MET A 158 -23.95 4.61 -11.83
CA MET A 158 -24.99 3.59 -11.67
C MET A 158 -26.37 4.23 -11.82
N ASN A 159 -27.27 3.54 -12.52
CA ASN A 159 -28.70 3.84 -12.48
C ASN A 159 -29.28 3.38 -11.13
N TRP A 160 -28.93 4.10 -10.05
CA TRP A 160 -29.36 3.82 -8.68
C TRP A 160 -30.88 3.80 -8.51
N GLU A 161 -31.63 4.30 -9.50
CA GLU A 161 -33.09 4.19 -9.55
C GLU A 161 -33.55 2.73 -9.54
N ARG A 162 -32.77 1.80 -10.11
CA ARG A 162 -33.16 0.38 -10.20
C ARG A 162 -32.58 -0.50 -9.10
N TYR A 163 -31.36 -0.21 -8.64
CA TYR A 163 -30.71 -1.01 -7.60
C TYR A 163 -29.83 -0.13 -6.69
N PRO A 164 -30.41 0.48 -5.65
CA PRO A 164 -29.72 1.41 -4.75
C PRO A 164 -28.48 0.82 -4.06
N LEU A 165 -27.51 1.67 -3.70
CA LEU A 165 -26.28 1.25 -3.00
C LEU A 165 -26.60 0.55 -1.67
N ARG A 166 -27.60 1.06 -0.98
CA ARG A 166 -28.15 0.47 0.24
C ARG A 166 -28.64 -0.96 0.02
N SER A 167 -29.26 -1.26 -1.13
CA SER A 167 -29.69 -2.63 -1.47
C SER A 167 -28.49 -3.56 -1.69
N LEU A 168 -27.45 -3.09 -2.40
CA LEU A 168 -26.19 -3.83 -2.55
C LEU A 168 -25.59 -4.18 -1.19
N PHE A 169 -25.45 -3.18 -0.32
CA PHE A 169 -24.86 -3.35 1.00
C PHE A 169 -25.70 -4.23 1.91
N SER A 170 -27.04 -4.12 1.84
CA SER A 170 -27.95 -5.03 2.51
C SER A 170 -27.72 -6.48 2.06
N ASP A 171 -27.62 -6.73 0.76
CA ASP A 171 -27.35 -8.08 0.24
C ASP A 171 -26.00 -8.62 0.73
N VAL A 172 -24.97 -7.77 0.74
CA VAL A 172 -23.64 -8.13 1.27
C VAL A 172 -23.73 -8.55 2.73
N ALA A 173 -24.36 -7.72 3.58
CA ALA A 173 -24.51 -7.99 5.00
C ALA A 173 -25.34 -9.26 5.27
N GLN A 174 -26.41 -9.48 4.51
CA GLN A 174 -27.31 -10.63 4.72
C GLN A 174 -26.73 -11.94 4.19
N LEU A 175 -26.12 -11.92 3.01
CA LEU A 175 -25.65 -13.13 2.33
C LEU A 175 -24.22 -13.51 2.73
N ALA A 176 -23.38 -12.55 3.11
CA ALA A 176 -22.01 -12.77 3.56
C ALA A 176 -21.73 -12.09 4.92
N PRO A 177 -22.46 -12.46 6.00
CA PRO A 177 -22.33 -11.81 7.31
C PRO A 177 -20.97 -12.01 7.98
N ASN A 178 -20.22 -13.06 7.60
CA ASN A 178 -18.92 -13.42 8.19
C ASN A 178 -17.73 -12.74 7.49
N ILE A 179 -17.94 -11.63 6.79
CA ILE A 179 -16.84 -10.86 6.21
C ILE A 179 -15.94 -10.36 7.34
N THR A 180 -14.67 -10.77 7.29
CA THR A 180 -13.61 -10.35 8.21
C THR A 180 -12.69 -9.30 7.59
N GLN A 181 -12.65 -9.20 6.25
CA GLN A 181 -11.85 -8.24 5.52
C GLN A 181 -12.70 -7.53 4.47
N LEU A 182 -12.90 -6.22 4.62
CA LEU A 182 -13.65 -5.40 3.69
C LEU A 182 -12.73 -4.34 3.07
N HIS A 183 -12.77 -4.22 1.74
CA HIS A 183 -12.08 -3.18 1.01
C HIS A 183 -13.11 -2.30 0.28
N LEU A 184 -13.17 -1.00 0.58
CA LEU A 184 -14.10 -0.04 0.00
C LEU A 184 -13.34 1.06 -0.74
N ARG A 185 -13.59 1.20 -2.04
CA ARG A 185 -13.03 2.28 -2.86
C ARG A 185 -14.07 2.89 -3.78
N PRO A 186 -14.32 4.21 -3.68
CA PRO A 186 -15.16 4.90 -4.63
C PRO A 186 -14.43 5.17 -5.93
N HIS A 187 -15.19 5.38 -7.00
CA HIS A 187 -14.63 5.79 -8.29
C HIS A 187 -14.21 7.26 -8.26
N PHE A 188 -14.97 8.09 -7.55
CA PHE A 188 -14.69 9.51 -7.37
C PHE A 188 -14.60 9.84 -5.87
N PRO A 189 -13.78 10.82 -5.47
CA PRO A 189 -13.62 11.20 -4.06
C PRO A 189 -14.86 11.81 -3.40
N GLN A 190 -15.90 12.17 -4.17
CA GLN A 190 -17.09 12.82 -3.63
C GLN A 190 -17.87 11.86 -2.72
N VAL A 191 -18.01 12.25 -1.46
CA VAL A 191 -18.55 11.43 -0.35
C VAL A 191 -20.04 11.67 -0.13
N ASP A 192 -20.57 12.79 -0.65
CA ASP A 192 -21.94 13.22 -0.42
C ASP A 192 -22.91 12.10 -0.85
N ASP A 193 -23.67 11.58 0.12
CA ASP A 193 -24.64 10.47 0.03
C ASP A 193 -24.10 9.03 0.21
N MET A 194 -22.79 8.81 0.39
CA MET A 194 -22.24 7.46 0.63
C MET A 194 -22.10 7.10 2.12
N SER A 195 -22.05 8.09 3.01
CA SER A 195 -21.76 7.87 4.43
C SER A 195 -22.80 7.01 5.14
N GLU A 196 -24.09 7.27 4.92
CA GLU A 196 -25.18 6.53 5.57
C GLU A 196 -25.23 5.06 5.10
N PRO A 197 -25.24 4.72 3.79
CA PRO A 197 -25.14 3.33 3.35
C PRO A 197 -23.89 2.61 3.89
N ILE A 198 -22.74 3.27 3.93
CA ILE A 198 -21.50 2.67 4.47
C ILE A 198 -21.66 2.37 5.96
N ASN A 199 -22.22 3.30 6.73
CA ASN A 199 -22.47 3.08 8.16
C ASN A 199 -23.39 1.86 8.38
N GLU A 200 -24.43 1.72 7.57
CA GLU A 200 -25.32 0.56 7.65
C GLU A 200 -24.60 -0.75 7.33
N LEU A 201 -23.81 -0.78 6.26
CA LEU A 201 -22.98 -1.94 5.92
C LEU A 201 -22.08 -2.31 7.09
N LEU A 202 -21.30 -1.36 7.59
CA LEU A 202 -20.32 -1.60 8.65
C LEU A 202 -21.02 -2.05 9.93
N SER A 203 -22.14 -1.44 10.31
CA SER A 203 -22.90 -1.83 11.51
C SER A 203 -23.40 -3.29 11.46
N ALA A 204 -23.62 -3.83 10.26
CA ALA A 204 -24.08 -5.21 10.09
C ALA A 204 -22.93 -6.23 10.04
N LEU A 205 -21.69 -5.80 9.77
CA LEU A 205 -20.52 -6.67 9.64
C LEU A 205 -19.76 -6.82 10.97
N LEU A 206 -20.41 -7.46 11.95
CA LEU A 206 -19.88 -7.59 13.31
C LEU A 206 -18.57 -8.39 13.43
N SER A 207 -18.27 -9.24 12.44
CA SER A 207 -17.03 -10.04 12.39
C SER A 207 -15.86 -9.32 11.70
N LEU A 208 -16.02 -8.03 11.37
CA LEU A 208 -15.02 -7.28 10.62
C LEU A 208 -13.73 -7.09 11.44
N ARG A 209 -12.62 -7.60 10.92
CA ARG A 209 -11.28 -7.50 11.54
C ARG A 209 -10.38 -6.50 10.85
N ARG A 210 -10.50 -6.37 9.53
CA ARG A 210 -9.69 -5.44 8.74
C ARG A 210 -10.56 -4.67 7.78
N LEU A 211 -10.49 -3.36 7.86
CA LEU A 211 -11.12 -2.45 6.92
C LEU A 211 -10.03 -1.73 6.12
N ALA A 212 -9.99 -1.99 4.82
CA ALA A 212 -9.27 -1.14 3.88
C ALA A 212 -10.27 -0.15 3.26
N ILE A 213 -10.08 1.15 3.45
CA ILE A 213 -11.08 2.15 3.04
C ILE A 213 -10.40 3.35 2.39
N GLU A 214 -10.96 3.89 1.32
CA GLU A 214 -10.47 5.16 0.76
C GLU A 214 -10.50 6.24 1.86
N PRO A 215 -9.42 7.02 2.05
CA PRO A 215 -9.37 8.03 3.11
C PRO A 215 -10.57 8.99 3.11
N SER A 216 -11.15 9.27 1.94
CA SER A 216 -12.34 10.11 1.81
C SER A 216 -13.60 9.54 2.47
N LEU A 217 -13.70 8.22 2.62
CA LEU A 217 -14.85 7.58 3.23
C LEU A 217 -14.68 7.41 4.75
N LEU A 218 -13.51 7.68 5.31
CA LEU A 218 -13.22 7.54 6.75
C LEU A 218 -13.67 8.79 7.53
N THR A 219 -14.98 9.02 7.55
CA THR A 219 -15.61 10.16 8.24
C THR A 219 -15.62 10.01 9.76
N ALA A 220 -15.96 11.08 10.49
CA ALA A 220 -16.13 10.99 11.94
C ALA A 220 -17.22 9.99 12.36
N SER A 221 -18.34 9.91 11.61
CA SER A 221 -19.42 8.96 11.88
C SER A 221 -19.00 7.51 11.62
N VAL A 222 -18.23 7.27 10.55
CA VAL A 222 -17.66 5.94 10.27
C VAL A 222 -16.68 5.53 11.37
N LEU A 223 -15.78 6.42 11.78
CA LEU A 223 -14.85 6.13 12.89
C LEU A 223 -15.57 5.85 14.21
N GLN A 224 -16.59 6.64 14.55
CA GLN A 224 -17.38 6.43 15.77
C GLN A 224 -18.14 5.09 15.73
N LEU A 225 -18.68 4.70 14.58
CA LEU A 225 -19.30 3.38 14.41
C LEU A 225 -18.26 2.26 14.57
N LEU A 226 -17.12 2.37 13.90
CA LEU A 226 -16.04 1.38 13.96
C LEU A 226 -15.46 1.26 15.37
N SER A 227 -15.55 2.31 16.19
CA SER A 227 -15.11 2.29 17.58
C SER A 227 -15.86 1.26 18.43
N THR A 228 -17.04 0.81 17.99
CA THR A 228 -17.86 -0.20 18.67
C THR A 228 -17.54 -1.63 18.23
N HIS A 229 -16.72 -1.83 17.20
CA HIS A 229 -16.42 -3.16 16.67
C HIS A 229 -15.42 -3.89 17.55
N SER A 230 -15.84 -5.04 18.11
CA SER A 230 -15.05 -5.78 19.08
C SER A 230 -13.84 -6.51 18.47
N GLU A 231 -13.94 -6.94 17.22
CA GLU A 231 -12.90 -7.70 16.52
C GLU A 231 -12.05 -6.86 15.56
N LEU A 232 -12.30 -5.55 15.43
CA LEU A 232 -11.59 -4.72 14.45
C LEU A 232 -10.13 -4.49 14.86
N GLU A 233 -9.21 -5.13 14.14
CA GLU A 233 -7.76 -5.11 14.38
C GLU A 233 -7.04 -4.03 13.55
N ALA A 234 -7.54 -3.74 12.35
CA ALA A 234 -6.87 -2.86 11.41
C ALA A 234 -7.83 -1.96 10.63
N ILE A 235 -7.55 -0.66 10.63
CA ILE A 235 -8.10 0.31 9.67
C ILE A 235 -6.93 0.78 8.83
N VAL A 236 -6.96 0.47 7.54
CA VAL A 236 -5.92 0.78 6.57
C VAL A 236 -6.54 1.51 5.37
N PRO A 237 -5.78 2.29 4.61
CA PRO A 237 -6.26 2.89 3.39
C PRO A 237 -6.37 1.84 2.29
N ALA A 238 -7.37 1.98 1.42
CA ALA A 238 -7.54 1.13 0.25
C ALA A 238 -6.57 1.53 -0.89
N PHE A 239 -5.27 1.29 -0.70
CA PHE A 239 -4.32 1.41 -1.80
C PHE A 239 -4.38 0.20 -2.73
N ASP A 240 -4.13 0.47 -3.98
CA ASP A 240 -4.31 -0.45 -5.09
C ASP A 240 -2.97 -1.05 -5.55
N GLU A 241 -3.06 -2.23 -6.18
CA GLU A 241 -2.10 -2.70 -7.20
C GLU A 241 -2.30 -1.95 -8.55
N TYR A 242 -3.46 -1.32 -8.75
CA TYR A 242 -3.81 -0.50 -9.90
C TYR A 242 -3.43 0.99 -9.72
N PRO A 243 -2.51 1.52 -10.55
CA PRO A 243 -2.18 2.94 -10.53
C PRO A 243 -3.38 3.76 -11.03
N GLY A 244 -4.20 4.23 -10.11
CA GLY A 244 -5.36 5.10 -10.37
C GLY A 244 -5.26 6.41 -9.59
N ILE A 245 -6.01 7.41 -10.06
CA ILE A 245 -6.16 8.73 -9.43
C ILE A 245 -6.81 8.53 -8.06
N SER A 246 -6.02 8.46 -6.99
CA SER A 246 -6.56 8.62 -5.63
C SER A 246 -7.06 10.05 -5.51
N GLY A 247 -8.32 10.19 -5.10
CA GLY A 247 -8.96 11.49 -5.01
C GLY A 247 -8.43 12.31 -3.83
N ASP A 248 -8.54 13.64 -3.92
CA ASP A 248 -8.01 14.54 -2.91
C ASP A 248 -8.69 14.37 -1.53
N PRO A 249 -7.96 13.95 -0.49
CA PRO A 249 -8.49 13.87 0.87
C PRO A 249 -8.95 15.23 1.45
N GLN A 250 -8.51 16.37 0.93
CA GLN A 250 -8.90 17.68 1.49
C GLN A 250 -10.37 18.03 1.27
N ASN A 251 -11.01 17.50 0.21
CA ASN A 251 -12.46 17.62 0.03
C ASN A 251 -13.27 16.95 1.16
N VAL A 252 -12.59 16.25 2.07
CA VAL A 252 -13.15 15.45 3.16
C VAL A 252 -12.77 16.06 4.53
N ALA A 253 -11.87 17.06 4.57
CA ALA A 253 -11.44 17.69 5.81
C ALA A 253 -12.62 18.34 6.58
N SER A 254 -13.68 18.74 5.87
CA SER A 254 -14.94 19.23 6.46
C SER A 254 -15.78 18.16 7.17
N VAL A 255 -15.45 16.86 6.98
CA VAL A 255 -16.27 15.72 7.40
C VAL A 255 -15.75 15.05 8.69
N VAL A 256 -14.55 15.41 9.15
CA VAL A 256 -14.03 14.96 10.45
C VAL A 256 -14.45 15.97 11.52
N GLY A 257 -15.74 15.92 11.90
CA GLY A 257 -16.25 16.60 13.08
C GLY A 257 -15.58 16.10 14.38
N PRO A 258 -15.92 16.68 15.55
CA PRO A 258 -15.42 16.16 16.82
C PRO A 258 -15.80 14.68 16.97
N LEU A 259 -14.82 13.84 17.26
CA LEU A 259 -15.03 12.42 17.55
C LEU A 259 -15.45 12.28 19.02
N ASP A 260 -16.57 11.60 19.25
CA ASP A 260 -17.06 11.26 20.60
C ASP A 260 -16.88 9.76 20.83
N LEU A 261 -15.68 9.38 21.28
CA LEU A 261 -15.31 8.00 21.55
C LEU A 261 -15.84 7.55 22.90
N GLN A 262 -16.61 6.46 22.90
CA GLN A 262 -17.12 5.86 24.13
C GLN A 262 -16.00 5.12 24.90
N PRO A 263 -16.12 4.99 26.24
CA PRO A 263 -15.16 4.20 27.02
C PRO A 263 -14.97 2.79 26.48
N GLY A 264 -13.72 2.38 26.29
CA GLY A 264 -13.38 1.08 25.73
C GLY A 264 -13.48 0.99 24.20
N ALA A 265 -13.58 2.11 23.49
CA ALA A 265 -13.56 2.18 22.04
C ALA A 265 -12.37 1.38 21.44
N PHE A 266 -12.63 0.76 20.29
CA PHE A 266 -11.66 0.00 19.50
C PHE A 266 -10.90 -1.09 20.28
N PRO A 267 -11.61 -2.06 20.90
CA PRO A 267 -11.02 -2.99 21.86
C PRO A 267 -9.86 -3.84 21.32
N ALA A 268 -9.88 -4.17 20.02
CA ALA A 268 -8.88 -5.00 19.35
C ALA A 268 -7.95 -4.24 18.38
N LEU A 269 -8.11 -2.93 18.22
CA LEU A 269 -7.41 -2.18 17.16
C LEU A 269 -5.92 -2.03 17.46
N LYS A 270 -5.10 -2.43 16.48
CA LYS A 270 -3.62 -2.42 16.53
C LYS A 270 -3.00 -1.63 15.40
N ILE A 271 -3.63 -1.61 14.24
CA ILE A 271 -3.12 -0.95 13.04
C ILE A 271 -4.11 0.17 12.70
N LEU A 272 -3.64 1.41 12.75
CA LEU A 272 -4.49 2.56 12.49
C LEU A 272 -3.82 3.56 11.57
N HIS A 273 -4.51 3.80 10.47
CA HIS A 273 -4.04 4.59 9.39
C HIS A 273 -4.98 5.78 9.15
N LEU A 274 -4.50 7.01 9.36
CA LEU A 274 -5.33 8.20 9.42
C LEU A 274 -4.95 9.23 8.35
N SER A 275 -5.95 9.91 7.81
CA SER A 275 -5.80 11.14 7.03
C SER A 275 -6.70 12.22 7.62
N MET A 276 -6.13 13.19 8.33
CA MET A 276 -6.90 14.21 9.06
C MET A 276 -6.07 15.47 9.32
N THR A 277 -6.69 16.52 9.87
CA THR A 277 -5.93 17.71 10.27
C THR A 277 -5.05 17.43 11.48
N SER A 278 -3.97 18.18 11.64
CA SER A 278 -3.03 18.09 12.76
C SER A 278 -3.73 18.18 14.11
N GLN A 279 -4.65 19.15 14.25
CA GLN A 279 -5.42 19.35 15.47
C GLN A 279 -6.37 18.18 15.77
N ALA A 280 -6.96 17.55 14.76
CA ALA A 280 -7.80 16.36 14.92
C ALA A 280 -6.96 15.14 15.32
N ALA A 281 -5.79 14.96 14.71
CA ALA A 281 -4.87 13.87 15.06
C ALA A 281 -4.38 13.97 16.50
N ILE A 282 -3.95 15.16 16.94
CA ILE A 282 -3.55 15.42 18.33
C ILE A 282 -4.69 15.06 19.29
N ARG A 283 -5.91 15.54 19.03
CA ARG A 283 -7.07 15.28 19.88
C ARG A 283 -7.43 13.79 19.93
N PHE A 284 -7.44 13.11 18.79
CA PHE A 284 -7.73 11.69 18.72
C PHE A 284 -6.70 10.87 19.51
N ILE A 285 -5.41 11.15 19.35
CA ILE A 285 -4.34 10.40 20.04
C ILE A 285 -4.40 10.64 21.55
N ALA A 286 -4.68 11.87 21.98
CA ALA A 286 -4.75 12.27 23.38
C ALA A 286 -6.09 11.93 24.07
N ASP A 287 -7.08 11.43 23.34
CA ASP A 287 -8.37 11.03 23.90
C ASP A 287 -8.17 9.80 24.82
N PRO A 288 -8.59 9.84 26.10
CA PRO A 288 -8.43 8.72 27.02
C PRO A 288 -9.18 7.44 26.60
N ASN A 289 -10.19 7.57 25.74
CA ASN A 289 -10.96 6.46 25.20
C ASN A 289 -10.39 5.93 23.87
N ALA A 290 -9.44 6.63 23.24
CA ALA A 290 -8.81 6.17 22.01
C ALA A 290 -7.93 4.93 22.24
N PRO A 291 -7.70 4.10 21.21
CA PRO A 291 -6.90 2.88 21.32
C PRO A 291 -5.39 3.15 21.36
N SER A 292 -4.94 4.40 21.58
CA SER A 292 -3.56 4.86 21.44
C SER A 292 -2.54 3.92 22.11
N ALA A 293 -2.82 3.48 23.35
CA ALA A 293 -1.92 2.61 24.11
C ALA A 293 -1.78 1.19 23.53
N ARG A 294 -2.67 0.75 22.64
CA ARG A 294 -2.64 -0.59 22.00
C ARG A 294 -2.11 -0.57 20.58
N LEU A 295 -1.95 0.61 19.98
CA LEU A 295 -1.51 0.72 18.59
C LEU A 295 -0.07 0.21 18.45
N GLU A 296 0.12 -0.70 17.49
CA GLU A 296 1.41 -1.27 17.09
C GLU A 296 1.91 -0.62 15.79
N ASP A 297 1.01 -0.24 14.89
CA ASP A 297 1.29 0.50 13.64
C ASP A 297 0.37 1.71 13.54
N LEU A 298 0.96 2.90 13.59
CA LEU A 298 0.27 4.18 13.47
C LEU A 298 0.88 4.95 12.32
N ARG A 299 0.05 5.31 11.35
CA ARG A 299 0.49 6.15 10.25
C ARG A 299 -0.50 7.27 10.01
N ILE A 300 0.01 8.49 9.90
CA ILE A 300 -0.78 9.71 9.90
C ILE A 300 -0.39 10.53 8.67
N ARG A 301 -1.38 10.90 7.87
CA ARG A 301 -1.26 11.87 6.79
C ARG A 301 -1.98 13.16 7.17
N LEU A 302 -1.23 14.25 7.25
CA LEU A 302 -1.80 15.54 7.59
C LEU A 302 -2.46 16.20 6.37
N LEU A 303 -3.59 16.86 6.60
CA LEU A 303 -4.36 17.54 5.55
C LEU A 303 -4.11 19.05 5.50
N ASP A 304 -3.58 19.62 6.59
CA ASP A 304 -3.23 21.02 6.75
C ASP A 304 -1.70 21.22 6.75
N PRO A 305 -1.21 22.39 6.30
CA PRO A 305 0.18 22.77 6.51
C PRO A 305 0.49 22.88 8.01
N ILE A 306 1.66 22.43 8.41
CA ILE A 306 2.06 22.35 9.83
C ILE A 306 3.43 22.99 10.06
N ASN A 307 3.60 23.67 11.20
CA ASN A 307 4.88 24.23 11.65
C ASN A 307 5.52 23.34 12.73
N ASN A 308 6.78 23.62 13.11
CA ASN A 308 7.52 22.81 14.09
C ASN A 308 6.82 22.71 15.46
N VAL A 309 6.09 23.74 15.89
CA VAL A 309 5.36 23.74 17.18
C VAL A 309 4.26 22.68 17.16
N ARG A 310 3.43 22.68 16.13
CA ARG A 310 2.34 21.70 15.97
C ARG A 310 2.86 20.29 15.69
N VAL A 311 3.96 20.15 14.94
CA VAL A 311 4.65 18.86 14.78
C VAL A 311 5.06 18.32 16.15
N ARG A 312 5.71 19.15 16.98
CA ARG A 312 6.11 18.75 18.34
C ARG A 312 4.92 18.32 19.19
N GLU A 313 3.81 19.06 19.16
CA GLU A 313 2.58 18.68 19.87
C GLU A 313 2.07 17.30 19.44
N LEU A 314 1.96 17.06 18.12
CA LEU A 314 1.54 15.77 17.57
C LEU A 314 2.46 14.62 18.01
N LEU A 315 3.77 14.80 17.88
CA LEU A 315 4.74 13.77 18.23
C LEU A 315 4.85 13.59 19.74
N MET A 316 4.60 14.62 20.54
CA MET A 316 4.51 14.54 22.00
C MET A 316 3.30 13.72 22.43
N SER A 317 2.11 13.99 21.89
CA SER A 317 0.93 13.17 22.15
C SER A 317 1.15 11.72 21.71
N THR A 318 1.75 11.50 20.54
CA THR A 318 2.09 10.15 20.08
C THR A 318 3.03 9.43 21.04
N ALA A 319 4.10 10.09 21.49
CA ALA A 319 5.07 9.52 22.42
C ALA A 319 4.49 9.24 23.81
N GLU A 320 3.53 10.05 24.27
CA GLU A 320 2.88 9.92 25.56
C GLU A 320 1.84 8.79 25.59
N PHE A 321 1.01 8.69 24.54
CA PHE A 321 -0.15 7.80 24.55
C PHE A 321 0.06 6.49 23.77
N CYS A 322 1.04 6.38 22.87
CA CYS A 322 1.29 5.21 22.03
C CYS A 322 2.51 4.39 22.48
N SER A 323 2.48 3.86 23.71
CA SER A 323 3.63 3.15 24.32
C SER A 323 4.03 1.83 23.64
N ASN A 324 3.10 1.16 22.94
CA ASN A 324 3.34 -0.11 22.25
C ASN A 324 3.71 0.03 20.77
N LEU A 325 3.95 1.26 20.31
CA LEU A 325 4.14 1.55 18.90
C LEU A 325 5.44 0.95 18.34
N ARG A 326 5.32 0.17 17.26
CA ARG A 326 6.45 -0.45 16.55
C ARG A 326 6.71 0.22 15.21
N VAL A 327 5.66 0.66 14.53
CA VAL A 327 5.73 1.36 13.24
C VAL A 327 5.09 2.73 13.38
N LEU A 328 5.85 3.78 13.09
CA LEU A 328 5.33 5.15 13.00
C LEU A 328 5.65 5.72 11.61
N THR A 329 4.62 6.19 10.90
CA THR A 329 4.82 6.98 9.69
C THR A 329 4.02 8.27 9.73
N VAL A 330 4.67 9.40 9.45
CA VAL A 330 3.99 10.70 9.44
C VAL A 330 4.28 11.43 8.12
N PHE A 331 3.22 11.83 7.42
CA PHE A 331 3.29 12.71 6.26
C PHE A 331 2.90 14.12 6.69
N LEU A 332 3.89 15.01 6.75
CA LEU A 332 3.78 16.37 7.27
C LEU A 332 3.39 17.42 6.22
N TYR A 333 3.01 16.99 5.03
CA TYR A 333 2.58 17.88 3.96
C TYR A 333 1.20 17.47 3.43
N PRO A 334 0.38 18.46 3.04
CA PRO A 334 -0.92 18.19 2.49
C PRO A 334 -0.82 17.46 1.13
N PRO A 335 -1.87 16.72 0.71
CA PRO A 335 -1.96 16.21 -0.65
C PRO A 335 -1.79 17.33 -1.69
N VAL A 336 -1.23 16.95 -2.86
CA VAL A 336 -0.77 17.84 -3.96
C VAL A 336 -1.81 18.83 -4.48
N PHE A 337 -3.08 18.66 -4.14
CA PHE A 337 -4.20 19.43 -4.65
C PHE A 337 -4.52 20.70 -3.87
N ALA A 338 -4.01 20.86 -2.63
CA ALA A 338 -3.90 22.19 -2.04
C ALA A 338 -2.91 23.00 -2.89
N SER A 339 -3.25 24.26 -3.22
CA SER A 339 -2.31 25.20 -3.86
C SER A 339 -1.02 25.22 -3.04
N ARG A 340 -0.01 24.48 -3.50
CA ARG A 340 1.29 24.34 -2.83
C ARG A 340 1.89 25.69 -2.49
N TRP A 341 1.62 26.69 -3.33
CA TRP A 341 2.02 28.07 -3.15
C TRP A 341 1.50 28.73 -1.86
N ASP A 342 0.31 28.35 -1.36
CA ASP A 342 -0.24 28.90 -0.12
C ASP A 342 0.32 28.13 1.10
N ALA A 343 0.53 26.81 0.96
CA ALA A 343 1.10 25.98 2.03
C ALA A 343 2.61 26.22 2.26
N GLU A 344 3.36 26.50 1.20
CA GLU A 344 4.80 26.77 1.24
C GLU A 344 5.17 28.02 2.05
N GLN A 345 4.25 28.97 2.21
CA GLN A 345 4.50 30.16 3.03
C GLN A 345 4.54 29.85 4.54
N VAL A 346 4.01 28.69 4.95
CA VAL A 346 3.83 28.32 6.35
C VAL A 346 4.77 27.20 6.80
N MET A 347 5.22 26.34 5.88
CA MET A 347 6.05 25.19 6.23
C MET A 347 7.48 25.61 6.57
N GLU A 348 8.00 25.05 7.66
CA GLU A 348 9.36 25.27 8.14
C GLU A 348 10.20 24.01 7.95
N SER A 349 11.52 24.17 7.87
CA SER A 349 12.44 23.05 7.96
C SER A 349 12.24 22.29 9.28
N LEU A 350 12.16 20.96 9.21
CA LEU A 350 11.94 20.11 10.37
C LEU A 350 13.16 20.14 11.30
N THR A 351 12.97 20.56 12.55
CA THR A 351 14.04 20.68 13.55
C THR A 351 14.14 19.44 14.46
N PHE A 352 15.30 19.23 15.11
CA PHE A 352 15.44 18.19 16.14
C PHE A 352 14.45 18.38 17.29
N HIS A 353 14.29 19.62 17.77
CA HIS A 353 13.31 19.93 18.81
C HIS A 353 11.88 19.53 18.43
N ALA A 354 11.49 19.58 17.15
CA ALA A 354 10.17 19.11 16.75
C ALA A 354 9.99 17.60 16.93
N ILE A 355 11.03 16.79 16.64
CA ILE A 355 10.93 15.32 16.66
C ILE A 355 11.47 14.66 17.93
N GLU A 356 12.19 15.40 18.78
CA GLU A 356 12.73 14.96 20.07
C GLU A 356 11.74 14.14 20.92
N PRO A 357 10.42 14.44 21.00
CA PRO A 357 9.50 13.64 21.80
C PRO A 357 9.50 12.15 21.44
N LEU A 358 9.77 11.80 20.17
CA LEU A 358 9.84 10.41 19.71
C LEU A 358 10.97 9.61 20.35
N CYS A 359 12.01 10.26 20.89
CA CYS A 359 13.08 9.59 21.64
C CYS A 359 12.55 8.78 22.84
N ARG A 360 11.31 9.02 23.29
CA ARG A 360 10.65 8.25 24.36
C ARG A 360 10.09 6.90 23.90
N LEU A 361 9.87 6.71 22.59
CA LEU A 361 9.29 5.50 22.02
C LEU A 361 10.34 4.39 21.85
N LYS A 362 10.68 3.71 22.95
CA LYS A 362 11.73 2.68 22.97
C LYS A 362 11.37 1.39 22.20
N THR A 363 10.11 1.23 21.83
CA THR A 363 9.53 0.07 21.14
C THR A 363 9.55 0.21 19.61
N VAL A 364 9.78 1.42 19.08
CA VAL A 364 9.73 1.69 17.64
C VAL A 364 10.85 0.97 16.90
N GLU A 365 10.45 0.21 15.89
CA GLU A 365 11.31 -0.55 14.97
C GLU A 365 11.41 0.13 13.61
N GLN A 366 10.35 0.81 13.17
CA GLN A 366 10.28 1.52 11.91
C GLN A 366 9.75 2.93 12.13
N LEU A 367 10.53 3.93 11.70
CA LEU A 367 10.15 5.33 11.78
C LEU A 367 10.31 5.98 10.41
N ALA A 368 9.23 6.56 9.90
CA ALA A 368 9.24 7.36 8.68
C ALA A 368 8.58 8.73 8.91
N ILE A 369 9.30 9.81 8.60
CA ILE A 369 8.77 11.16 8.60
C ILE A 369 9.01 11.74 7.22
N TYR A 370 7.93 12.02 6.51
CA TYR A 370 7.95 12.61 5.19
C TYR A 370 7.59 14.08 5.27
N HIS A 371 8.43 14.93 4.70
CA HIS A 371 8.30 16.38 4.68
C HIS A 371 8.75 16.90 3.31
N VAL A 372 8.27 18.06 2.87
CA VAL A 372 8.66 18.63 1.56
C VAL A 372 9.92 19.49 1.62
N ILE A 373 10.24 20.07 2.79
CA ILE A 373 11.48 20.81 3.03
C ILE A 373 12.49 19.88 3.70
N PRO A 374 13.79 19.89 3.29
CA PRO A 374 14.87 19.19 4.00
C PRO A 374 14.86 19.52 5.51
N THR A 375 15.41 18.63 6.33
CA THR A 375 15.55 18.88 7.77
C THR A 375 16.73 19.81 8.06
N SER A 376 16.60 20.64 9.10
CA SER A 376 17.65 21.52 9.61
C SER A 376 18.38 20.91 10.80
N MET A 377 18.10 19.63 11.09
CA MET A 377 18.80 18.85 12.10
C MET A 377 20.29 18.78 11.80
N THR A 378 21.10 18.92 12.84
CA THR A 378 22.55 18.72 12.75
C THR A 378 22.91 17.24 12.85
N GLU A 379 24.09 16.87 12.37
CA GLU A 379 24.57 15.48 12.47
C GLU A 379 24.60 14.93 13.92
N PRO A 380 25.12 15.67 14.93
CA PRO A 380 25.10 15.18 16.32
C PRO A 380 23.69 14.94 16.86
N GLU A 381 22.73 15.79 16.48
CA GLU A 381 21.32 15.62 16.85
C GLU A 381 20.72 14.37 16.21
N LEU A 382 21.02 14.10 14.93
CA LEU A 382 20.61 12.87 14.25
C LEU A 382 21.15 11.63 14.97
N PHE A 383 22.43 11.62 15.33
CA PHE A 383 23.01 10.47 16.04
C PHE A 383 22.38 10.28 17.42
N HIS A 384 22.19 11.37 18.17
CA HIS A 384 21.50 11.31 19.45
C HIS A 384 20.06 10.79 19.32
N PHE A 385 19.37 11.19 18.25
CA PHE A 385 18.03 10.70 17.93
C PHE A 385 18.02 9.19 17.70
N VAL A 386 18.92 8.68 16.86
CA VAL A 386 19.01 7.24 16.55
C VAL A 386 19.47 6.43 17.77
N ASP A 387 20.45 6.90 18.55
CA ASP A 387 20.88 6.25 19.80
C ASP A 387 19.72 6.10 20.79
N SER A 388 18.78 7.05 20.78
CA SER A 388 17.62 7.06 21.67
C SER A 388 16.58 5.99 21.34
N LEU A 389 16.65 5.37 20.15
CA LEU A 389 15.69 4.40 19.64
C LEU A 389 16.35 3.02 19.51
N PRO A 390 16.51 2.25 20.61
CA PRO A 390 17.34 1.06 20.63
C PRO A 390 16.84 -0.08 19.73
N ARG A 391 15.57 -0.08 19.34
CA ARG A 391 14.97 -1.10 18.46
C ARG A 391 14.86 -0.66 17.01
N LEU A 392 15.31 0.54 16.67
CA LEU A 392 15.17 1.10 15.34
C LEU A 392 15.96 0.26 14.32
N SER A 393 15.24 -0.23 13.32
CA SER A 393 15.76 -1.04 12.22
C SER A 393 15.46 -0.43 10.85
N SER A 394 14.49 0.48 10.77
CA SER A 394 14.16 1.26 9.58
C SER A 394 13.98 2.72 9.96
N LEU A 395 14.74 3.61 9.31
CA LEU A 395 14.66 5.06 9.50
C LEU A 395 14.51 5.75 8.15
N HIS A 396 13.44 6.50 7.97
CA HIS A 396 13.22 7.39 6.83
C HIS A 396 12.97 8.81 7.34
N LEU A 397 14.00 9.67 7.34
CA LEU A 397 13.88 11.06 7.78
C LEU A 397 14.00 11.98 6.57
N VAL A 398 12.83 12.42 6.08
CA VAL A 398 12.71 13.33 4.93
C VAL A 398 13.59 12.86 3.75
N PRO A 399 13.47 11.60 3.28
CA PRO A 399 14.34 11.11 2.21
C PRO A 399 14.09 11.82 0.88
N ARG A 400 12.90 12.41 0.72
CA ARG A 400 12.40 13.01 -0.51
C ARG A 400 11.78 14.38 -0.25
N PRO A 401 12.58 15.42 0.05
CA PRO A 401 12.08 16.77 -0.06
C PRO A 401 11.54 17.00 -1.47
N ASP A 402 10.57 17.91 -1.61
CA ASP A 402 9.87 18.20 -2.86
C ASP A 402 10.13 19.65 -3.26
N TRP A 403 10.42 19.90 -4.54
CA TRP A 403 10.66 21.24 -5.09
C TRP A 403 10.33 21.28 -6.58
N GLY A 404 10.05 22.49 -7.09
CA GLY A 404 9.75 22.72 -8.50
C GLY A 404 11.00 22.92 -9.36
N ALA A 405 10.92 22.56 -10.64
CA ALA A 405 11.98 22.89 -11.60
C ALA A 405 12.00 24.41 -11.83
N GLY A 406 13.17 25.03 -11.69
CA GLY A 406 13.29 26.49 -11.73
C GLY A 406 12.76 27.21 -10.49
N ASP A 407 12.37 26.47 -9.45
CA ASP A 407 12.17 27.06 -8.13
C ASP A 407 13.52 27.60 -7.66
N PRO A 408 13.66 28.91 -7.35
CA PRO A 408 14.87 29.44 -6.74
C PRO A 408 15.23 28.73 -5.44
N ARG A 409 14.28 28.01 -4.83
CA ARG A 409 14.44 27.12 -3.70
C ARG A 409 14.66 25.68 -4.16
N GLN A 410 15.65 25.43 -5.04
CA GLN A 410 16.32 24.12 -5.04
C GLN A 410 16.50 23.70 -3.58
N PRO A 411 16.27 22.42 -3.24
CA PRO A 411 16.16 21.94 -1.89
C PRO A 411 17.38 22.46 -1.17
N GLY A 412 17.14 23.14 -0.05
CA GLY A 412 18.24 23.69 0.73
C GLY A 412 19.29 22.60 0.97
N PRO A 413 20.57 22.98 1.10
CA PRO A 413 21.61 22.03 1.43
C PRO A 413 21.19 21.22 2.65
N SER A 414 21.36 19.91 2.59
CA SER A 414 21.22 19.05 3.76
C SER A 414 22.42 19.26 4.66
N ASN A 415 22.22 19.18 5.98
CA ASN A 415 23.33 19.09 6.92
C ASN A 415 23.95 17.68 6.95
N PHE A 416 23.40 16.73 6.20
CA PHE A 416 23.87 15.35 6.15
C PHE A 416 24.70 15.14 4.89
N ASP A 417 25.93 14.66 5.05
CA ASP A 417 26.86 14.43 3.96
C ASP A 417 27.28 12.94 3.89
N TRP A 418 28.37 12.67 3.17
CA TRP A 418 28.96 11.34 3.11
C TRP A 418 29.46 10.81 4.46
N HIS A 419 29.98 11.70 5.32
CA HIS A 419 30.45 11.34 6.64
C HIS A 419 29.28 10.89 7.51
N THR A 420 28.16 11.61 7.45
CA THR A 420 26.94 11.24 8.16
C THR A 420 26.50 9.82 7.81
N LEU A 421 26.46 9.48 6.51
CA LEU A 421 26.10 8.14 6.05
C LEU A 421 27.07 7.08 6.60
N GLU A 422 28.38 7.30 6.47
CA GLU A 422 29.40 6.36 6.95
C GLU A 422 29.29 6.09 8.45
N VAL A 423 29.08 7.13 9.26
CA VAL A 423 28.89 6.98 10.71
C VAL A 423 27.61 6.22 11.01
N LEU A 424 26.50 6.50 10.31
CA LEU A 424 25.26 5.77 10.51
C LEU A 424 25.44 4.27 10.28
N LEU A 425 26.08 3.89 9.17
CA LEU A 425 26.31 2.50 8.80
C LEU A 425 27.19 1.75 9.81
N ARG A 426 28.24 2.42 10.33
CA ARG A 426 29.16 1.80 11.28
C ARG A 426 28.62 1.75 12.70
N ARG A 427 28.00 2.85 13.16
CA ARG A 427 27.56 3.00 14.54
C ARG A 427 26.25 2.27 14.82
N PHE A 428 25.40 2.11 13.82
CA PHE A 428 24.06 1.54 13.98
C PHE A 428 23.85 0.28 13.11
N PRO A 429 24.52 -0.84 13.42
CA PRO A 429 24.42 -2.09 12.67
C PRO A 429 23.05 -2.80 12.82
N ARG A 430 22.06 -2.17 13.45
CA ARG A 430 20.67 -2.65 13.50
C ARG A 430 19.83 -2.07 12.38
N LEU A 431 20.27 -0.95 11.80
CA LEU A 431 19.60 -0.35 10.66
C LEU A 431 19.75 -1.28 9.47
N THR A 432 18.61 -1.63 8.90
CA THR A 432 18.46 -2.43 7.68
C THR A 432 17.86 -1.61 6.55
N HIS A 433 17.10 -0.57 6.87
CA HIS A 433 16.54 0.38 5.91
C HIS A 433 16.90 1.80 6.37
N LEU A 434 17.47 2.58 5.47
CA LEU A 434 17.86 3.96 5.73
C LEU A 434 17.40 4.84 4.58
N GLY A 435 16.66 5.89 4.88
CA GLY A 435 16.28 6.92 3.94
C GLY A 435 16.53 8.30 4.51
N VAL A 436 17.50 9.02 3.97
CA VAL A 436 17.85 10.39 4.36
C VAL A 436 18.19 11.19 3.12
N TYR A 437 17.84 12.46 3.12
CA TYR A 437 18.27 13.40 2.08
C TYR A 437 19.69 13.88 2.39
N LEU A 438 20.64 13.64 1.48
CA LEU A 438 22.04 14.01 1.65
C LEU A 438 22.41 15.21 0.77
N ASP A 439 23.42 15.96 1.18
CA ASP A 439 24.11 16.92 0.33
C ASP A 439 25.48 16.33 -0.05
N LEU A 440 25.55 15.79 -1.27
CA LEU A 440 26.77 15.17 -1.77
C LEU A 440 27.78 16.22 -2.27
N SER A 441 27.41 17.50 -2.33
CA SER A 441 28.28 18.59 -2.79
C SER A 441 29.20 19.10 -1.69
N LEU A 442 28.86 18.85 -0.42
CA LEU A 442 29.67 19.25 0.72
C LEU A 442 31.03 18.53 0.68
N PRO A 443 32.15 19.25 0.88
CA PRO A 443 33.44 18.60 1.03
C PRO A 443 33.38 17.71 2.28
N PRO A 444 34.00 16.51 2.27
CA PRO A 444 34.01 15.64 3.43
C PRO A 444 34.62 16.38 4.61
N THR A 445 33.78 16.76 5.58
CA THR A 445 34.26 17.54 6.72
C THR A 445 35.09 16.62 7.63
N GLY A 446 36.40 16.86 7.70
CA GLY A 446 37.23 16.36 8.80
C GLY A 446 37.89 14.98 8.70
N ILE A 447 37.74 14.18 7.62
CA ILE A 447 38.39 12.84 7.55
C ILE A 447 38.94 12.48 6.14
N SER A 448 39.16 13.46 5.25
CA SER A 448 39.55 13.16 3.86
C SER A 448 40.86 12.35 3.73
N ASP A 449 41.85 12.57 4.59
CA ASP A 449 43.14 11.86 4.48
C ASP A 449 43.10 10.46 5.10
N ALA A 450 42.35 10.27 6.20
CA ALA A 450 42.22 8.96 6.84
C ALA A 450 41.20 8.04 6.10
N ILE A 451 40.21 8.60 5.41
CA ILE A 451 39.29 7.83 4.55
C ILE A 451 39.97 7.45 3.22
N ALA A 452 40.73 8.35 2.60
CA ALA A 452 41.53 7.98 1.43
C ALA A 452 42.56 6.89 1.78
N ALA A 453 43.13 6.94 2.99
CA ALA A 453 43.98 5.87 3.51
C ALA A 453 43.21 4.57 3.83
N SER A 454 41.97 4.66 4.35
CA SER A 454 41.18 3.47 4.72
C SER A 454 40.47 2.79 3.54
N LEU A 455 40.17 3.52 2.46
CA LEU A 455 39.72 2.96 1.19
C LEU A 455 40.84 2.17 0.48
N ASN A 456 42.11 2.47 0.80
CA ASN A 456 43.27 1.71 0.35
C ASN A 456 43.61 0.53 1.27
N THR A 457 43.12 0.50 2.51
CA THR A 457 43.20 -0.70 3.34
C THR A 457 42.15 -1.70 2.88
N THR A 458 42.59 -2.92 2.58
CA THR A 458 41.78 -4.03 2.09
C THR A 458 40.44 -4.14 2.80
N THR A 459 39.36 -4.23 2.03
CA THR A 459 37.93 -4.33 2.41
C THR A 459 37.55 -5.44 3.40
N ALA A 460 38.53 -6.19 3.93
CA ALA A 460 38.33 -7.31 4.84
C ALA A 460 37.87 -6.91 6.25
N ASP A 461 38.06 -5.66 6.68
CA ASP A 461 37.78 -5.22 8.06
C ASP A 461 36.57 -4.28 8.21
N LEU A 462 35.83 -3.99 7.13
CA LEU A 462 34.58 -3.23 7.29
C LEU A 462 33.56 -4.11 8.03
N PRO A 463 32.98 -3.63 9.16
CA PRO A 463 31.91 -4.36 9.83
C PRO A 463 30.81 -4.64 8.81
N SER A 464 30.29 -5.86 8.80
CA SER A 464 29.27 -6.30 7.84
C SER A 464 28.11 -5.30 7.84
N CYS A 465 28.05 -4.46 6.82
CA CYS A 465 26.97 -3.49 6.66
C CYS A 465 25.64 -4.25 6.61
N THR A 466 24.72 -3.92 7.51
CA THR A 466 23.42 -4.60 7.63
C THR A 466 22.34 -3.95 6.78
N ILE A 467 22.65 -2.83 6.12
CA ILE A 467 21.70 -2.14 5.26
C ILE A 467 21.35 -3.02 4.07
N ARG A 468 20.04 -3.26 3.95
CA ARG A 468 19.40 -3.93 2.83
C ARG A 468 18.81 -2.94 1.84
N VAL A 469 18.34 -1.78 2.31
CA VAL A 469 17.76 -0.76 1.47
C VAL A 469 18.29 0.61 1.86
N LEU A 470 18.94 1.30 0.92
CA LEU A 470 19.31 2.71 1.04
C LEU A 470 18.42 3.54 0.11
N THR A 471 17.61 4.42 0.70
CA THR A 471 16.79 5.39 -0.04
C THR A 471 17.51 6.74 -0.09
N MET A 472 18.09 7.07 -1.23
CA MET A 472 18.66 8.39 -1.51
C MET A 472 17.60 9.41 -1.91
N GLY A 473 16.39 8.94 -2.23
CA GLY A 473 15.23 9.75 -2.57
C GLY A 473 15.57 10.81 -3.62
N THR A 474 15.43 12.09 -3.30
CA THR A 474 15.68 13.18 -4.24
C THR A 474 17.07 13.81 -4.11
N THR A 475 18.01 13.20 -3.37
CA THR A 475 19.40 13.70 -3.21
C THR A 475 20.02 14.12 -4.55
N PRO A 476 20.45 15.39 -4.73
CA PRO A 476 21.04 15.85 -5.98
C PRO A 476 22.42 15.23 -6.20
N ILE A 477 22.74 14.93 -7.46
CA ILE A 477 24.10 14.58 -7.87
C ILE A 477 24.83 15.88 -8.22
N PRO A 478 25.92 16.25 -7.51
CA PRO A 478 26.66 17.46 -7.81
C PRO A 478 27.21 17.39 -9.24
N PRO A 479 27.11 18.47 -10.04
CA PRO A 479 27.67 18.48 -11.41
C PRO A 479 29.17 18.18 -11.48
N SER A 480 29.88 18.34 -10.37
CA SER A 480 31.31 18.04 -10.23
C SER A 480 31.63 16.56 -9.96
N MET A 481 30.64 15.74 -9.61
CA MET A 481 30.84 14.32 -9.31
C MET A 481 30.40 13.44 -10.46
N ASP A 482 31.32 12.59 -10.91
CA ASP A 482 31.03 11.51 -11.84
C ASP A 482 30.16 10.43 -11.14
N PRO A 483 29.02 10.02 -11.72
CA PRO A 483 28.23 8.86 -11.28
C PRO A 483 29.08 7.64 -10.90
N SER A 484 30.17 7.37 -11.61
CA SER A 484 31.05 6.22 -11.33
C SER A 484 31.75 6.31 -9.97
N MET A 485 32.13 7.52 -9.54
CA MET A 485 32.75 7.75 -8.23
C MET A 485 31.74 7.55 -7.11
N ILE A 486 30.50 8.02 -7.30
CA ILE A 486 29.41 7.84 -6.34
C ILE A 486 29.08 6.36 -6.19
N ALA A 487 28.93 5.63 -7.30
CA ALA A 487 28.68 4.19 -7.30
C ALA A 487 29.81 3.42 -6.58
N SER A 488 31.08 3.76 -6.86
CA SER A 488 32.22 3.12 -6.21
C SER A 488 32.23 3.36 -4.69
N LYS A 489 31.91 4.58 -4.25
CA LYS A 489 31.83 4.93 -2.82
C LYS A 489 30.68 4.21 -2.13
N LEU A 490 29.50 4.15 -2.76
CA LEU A 490 28.35 3.41 -2.25
C LEU A 490 28.63 1.90 -2.19
N ALA A 491 29.28 1.32 -3.21
CA ALA A 491 29.70 -0.07 -3.21
C ALA A 491 30.63 -0.38 -2.04
N ALA A 492 31.60 0.50 -1.75
CA ALA A 492 32.50 0.36 -0.62
C ALA A 492 31.78 0.43 0.74
N LEU A 493 30.74 1.26 0.87
CA LEU A 493 29.99 1.44 2.11
C LEU A 493 28.94 0.34 2.35
N LEU A 494 28.24 -0.09 1.31
CA LEU A 494 27.06 -0.96 1.42
C LEU A 494 27.37 -2.44 1.13
N GLY A 495 28.47 -2.71 0.42
CA GLY A 495 28.76 -4.05 -0.10
C GLY A 495 27.74 -4.51 -1.14
N ASN A 496 27.69 -5.83 -1.37
CA ASN A 496 27.00 -6.41 -2.53
C ASN A 496 25.53 -6.75 -2.28
N GLN A 497 24.97 -6.43 -1.10
CA GLN A 497 23.62 -6.88 -0.71
C GLN A 497 22.56 -5.78 -0.70
N ALA A 498 22.95 -4.51 -0.61
CA ALA A 498 22.01 -3.41 -0.51
C ALA A 498 21.30 -3.11 -1.85
N GLU A 499 20.03 -2.77 -1.75
CA GLU A 499 19.23 -2.15 -2.80
C GLU A 499 19.32 -0.62 -2.67
N LEU A 500 19.49 0.04 -3.81
CA LEU A 500 19.51 1.50 -3.88
C LEU A 500 18.18 1.99 -4.45
N TRP A 501 17.44 2.77 -3.67
CA TRP A 501 16.19 3.41 -4.08
C TRP A 501 16.39 4.91 -4.21
N TRP A 502 15.94 5.49 -5.31
CA TRP A 502 16.14 6.91 -5.64
C TRP A 502 14.97 7.43 -6.50
N GLY A 503 14.82 8.74 -6.54
CA GLY A 503 13.76 9.44 -7.25
C GLY A 503 12.36 8.93 -6.91
N ILE A 504 11.63 8.57 -7.96
CA ILE A 504 10.27 8.01 -7.90
C ILE A 504 10.22 6.50 -7.66
N ASN A 505 11.35 5.79 -7.77
CA ASN A 505 11.41 4.32 -7.68
C ASN A 505 11.35 3.81 -6.24
N ALA A 506 11.52 4.69 -5.24
CA ALA A 506 11.10 4.37 -3.89
C ALA A 506 9.58 4.28 -3.91
N GLU A 507 9.05 3.06 -4.11
CA GLU A 507 7.62 2.78 -3.97
C GLU A 507 7.19 3.47 -2.69
N SER A 508 6.36 4.49 -2.85
CA SER A 508 5.66 5.00 -1.71
C SER A 508 4.76 3.86 -1.28
N GLU A 509 5.14 3.21 -0.19
CA GLU A 509 4.11 2.73 0.71
C GLU A 509 3.21 3.94 0.97
N TRP A 510 1.90 3.73 0.87
CA TRP A 510 0.87 4.69 1.22
C TRP A 510 0.26 5.65 0.19
N GLY A 511 0.38 5.35 -1.10
CA GLY A 511 -0.24 6.21 -2.12
C GLY A 511 0.17 7.68 -1.93
N VAL A 512 1.38 7.89 -1.41
CA VAL A 512 2.00 9.20 -1.40
C VAL A 512 2.09 9.56 -2.86
N PRO A 513 1.48 10.68 -3.27
CA PRO A 513 1.58 11.14 -4.63
C PRO A 513 3.05 11.11 -5.03
N LEU A 514 3.31 10.72 -6.28
CA LEU A 514 4.63 10.92 -6.85
C LEU A 514 5.01 12.38 -6.55
N PRO A 515 6.18 12.64 -5.92
CA PRO A 515 6.63 14.02 -5.70
C PRO A 515 6.64 14.75 -7.05
N LEU A 516 6.54 16.10 -7.07
CA LEU A 516 6.56 16.84 -8.36
C LEU A 516 7.81 16.52 -9.18
N TYR A 517 8.86 16.03 -8.51
CA TYR A 517 10.04 15.38 -9.05
C TYR A 517 9.83 14.27 -10.09
N GLY A 518 8.62 13.72 -10.23
CA GLY A 518 8.27 12.80 -11.32
C GLY A 518 7.97 13.49 -12.66
N GLY A 519 7.98 14.83 -12.71
CA GLY A 519 7.77 15.58 -13.95
C GLY A 519 8.92 15.39 -14.97
N PRO A 520 8.65 15.50 -16.28
CA PRO A 520 9.67 15.36 -17.33
C PRO A 520 10.90 16.26 -17.16
N SER A 521 10.77 17.39 -16.45
CA SER A 521 11.86 18.33 -16.17
C SER A 521 13.00 17.75 -15.34
N PHE A 522 12.74 16.75 -14.50
CA PHE A 522 13.75 16.15 -13.61
C PHE A 522 14.38 14.88 -14.18
N GLN A 523 13.92 14.41 -15.34
CA GLN A 523 14.41 13.18 -15.95
C GLN A 523 15.93 13.20 -16.17
N SER A 524 16.50 14.37 -16.49
CA SER A 524 17.96 14.54 -16.66
C SER A 524 18.73 14.36 -15.35
N GLU A 525 18.23 14.87 -14.23
CA GLU A 525 18.84 14.71 -12.90
C GLU A 525 18.71 13.27 -12.40
N LEU A 526 17.60 12.60 -12.75
CA LEU A 526 17.32 11.20 -12.45
C LEU A 526 18.22 10.22 -13.23
N GLN A 527 18.69 10.59 -14.43
CA GLN A 527 19.57 9.72 -15.24
C GLN A 527 20.88 9.36 -14.53
N GLY A 528 21.47 10.29 -13.77
CA GLY A 528 22.72 10.02 -13.04
C GLY A 528 22.53 8.94 -11.96
N TRP A 529 21.39 8.92 -11.28
CA TRP A 529 21.08 7.88 -10.31
C TRP A 529 20.76 6.53 -10.97
N GLU A 530 20.13 6.53 -12.14
CA GLU A 530 19.94 5.32 -12.94
C GLU A 530 21.28 4.70 -13.34
N GLU A 531 22.25 5.53 -13.74
CA GLU A 531 23.61 5.10 -14.04
C GLU A 531 24.31 4.55 -12.79
N ILE A 532 24.26 5.24 -11.65
CA ILE A 532 24.80 4.75 -10.37
C ILE A 532 24.23 3.38 -10.03
N GLN A 533 22.91 3.21 -10.14
CA GLN A 533 22.24 1.95 -9.84
C GLN A 533 22.69 0.84 -10.79
N LYS A 534 22.83 1.12 -12.09
CA LYS A 534 23.37 0.16 -13.07
C LYS A 534 24.81 -0.21 -12.74
N LEU A 535 25.66 0.74 -12.37
CA LEU A 535 27.06 0.49 -12.01
C LEU A 535 27.18 -0.36 -10.75
N LEU A 536 26.37 -0.08 -9.72
CA LEU A 536 26.28 -0.93 -8.53
C LEU A 536 25.91 -2.36 -8.91
N TYR A 537 24.85 -2.59 -9.70
CA TYR A 537 24.43 -3.95 -10.01
C TYR A 537 25.31 -4.69 -11.03
N SER A 538 25.94 -3.98 -11.97
CA SER A 538 26.83 -4.57 -12.98
C SER A 538 28.21 -4.94 -12.41
N GLY A 539 28.75 -4.14 -11.49
CA GLY A 539 30.01 -4.45 -10.79
C GLY A 539 29.94 -5.73 -9.96
N PHE A 540 28.73 -6.17 -9.58
CA PHE A 540 28.48 -7.40 -8.81
C PHE A 540 27.96 -8.57 -9.67
N GLY A 541 28.01 -8.44 -11.00
CA GLY A 541 27.29 -9.27 -11.98
C GLY A 541 27.78 -10.71 -12.21
N VAL A 542 28.65 -11.30 -11.38
CA VAL A 542 29.05 -12.71 -11.58
C VAL A 542 28.16 -13.71 -10.80
N GLN A 543 27.26 -13.26 -9.92
CA GLN A 543 26.43 -14.19 -9.11
C GLN A 543 24.93 -13.88 -8.97
N ARG A 544 24.40 -12.84 -9.64
CA ARG A 544 22.96 -12.51 -9.58
C ARG A 544 22.18 -12.93 -10.84
N GLU A 545 22.40 -14.14 -11.34
CA GLU A 545 21.43 -14.78 -12.26
C GLU A 545 20.24 -15.28 -11.42
N GLY A 546 19.15 -14.51 -11.37
CA GLY A 546 17.89 -15.02 -10.80
C GLY A 546 16.90 -13.99 -10.25
N VAL A 547 17.30 -12.73 -10.07
CA VAL A 547 16.43 -11.68 -9.50
C VAL A 547 16.40 -10.46 -10.41
N TYR A 548 16.03 -10.66 -11.67
CA TYR A 548 15.37 -9.58 -12.40
C TYR A 548 13.91 -9.60 -11.93
N HIS A 549 13.60 -8.77 -10.93
CA HIS A 549 12.22 -8.36 -10.69
C HIS A 549 11.73 -7.69 -11.96
N VAL A 550 10.93 -8.41 -12.75
CA VAL A 550 10.10 -7.86 -13.80
C VAL A 550 8.99 -7.07 -13.11
N GLY A 551 9.36 -5.87 -12.65
CA GLY A 551 8.44 -4.76 -12.37
C GLY A 551 8.09 -3.99 -13.63
N MET A 552 8.24 -4.60 -14.81
CA MET A 552 7.61 -4.11 -16.03
C MET A 552 6.14 -4.46 -15.99
N LYS A 553 5.33 -3.41 -15.86
CA LYS A 553 3.90 -3.39 -16.15
C LYS A 553 3.66 -3.93 -17.56
N ASP A 554 3.39 -5.22 -17.67
CA ASP A 554 2.56 -5.77 -18.74
C ASP A 554 1.14 -5.93 -18.19
N SER A 555 0.39 -4.83 -18.27
CA SER A 555 -1.08 -4.79 -18.22
C SER A 555 -1.54 -3.55 -18.97
#